data_AF-A0A945AD00-F1
#
_entry.id   AF-A0A945AD00-F1
#
_cell.length_a   1.000
_cell.length_b   1.000
_cell.length_c   1.000
_cell.angle_alpha   90.00
_cell.angle_beta   90.00
_cell.angle_gamma   90.00
#
_symmetry.space_group_name_H-M   'P 1'
#
loop_
_entity.id
_entity.type
_entity.pdbx_description
1 polymer ?
#
loop_
_entity_poly.entity_id
_entity_poly.type
_entity_poly.pdbx_seq_one_letter_code
_entity_poly.pdbx_strand_id
1 'polypeptide(L)'
;QFVQMVGESGVDDALIERVFLRVVSDEKSYGDYVRFVRALLGVLNTKAALAWITACDRLGQKADRALLSRLAETLVTLVKNAPLIVDEAQAVLGKWESQLPGVRMKAFHAAR
;
A
#
# COMPACT_ATOMS: atom_id res chain seq x y z
N GLN A 1 17.84 -2.99 -11.45
CA GLN A 1 17.47 -2.37 -12.75
C GLN A 1 16.13 -1.65 -12.68
N PHE A 2 14.97 -2.30 -12.51
CA PHE A 2 13.66 -1.58 -12.47
C PHE A 2 13.55 -0.54 -11.33
N VAL A 3 13.91 -0.90 -10.10
CA VAL A 3 13.87 0.00 -8.92
C VAL A 3 14.78 1.23 -9.09
N GLN A 4 15.95 1.02 -9.70
CA GLN A 4 16.93 2.07 -9.98
C GLN A 4 16.43 3.01 -11.10
N MET A 5 15.82 2.44 -12.14
CA MET A 5 15.16 3.17 -13.23
C MET A 5 13.95 3.99 -12.75
N VAL A 6 13.18 3.47 -11.78
CA VAL A 6 12.07 4.16 -11.09
C VAL A 6 12.60 5.35 -10.26
N GLY A 7 13.73 5.18 -9.57
CA GLY A 7 14.39 6.25 -8.83
C GLY A 7 14.95 7.38 -9.73
N GLU A 8 15.49 7.03 -10.91
CA GLU A 8 16.15 7.98 -11.82
C GLU A 8 15.17 8.75 -12.74
N SER A 9 14.03 8.15 -13.11
CA SER A 9 13.14 8.71 -14.16
C SER A 9 12.03 9.63 -13.64
N GLY A 10 11.83 9.69 -12.31
CA GLY A 10 10.62 10.27 -11.72
C GLY A 10 9.41 9.37 -11.95
N VAL A 11 8.90 8.78 -10.88
CA VAL A 11 7.72 7.92 -10.96
C VAL A 11 6.49 8.80 -11.20
N ASP A 12 5.85 8.67 -12.37
CA ASP A 12 4.55 9.32 -12.60
C ASP A 12 3.43 8.57 -11.85
N ASP A 13 2.35 9.29 -11.53
CA ASP A 13 1.24 8.75 -10.73
C ASP A 13 0.56 7.55 -11.43
N ALA A 14 0.61 7.50 -12.77
CA ALA A 14 0.02 6.43 -13.58
C ALA A 14 0.83 5.12 -13.53
N LEU A 15 2.15 5.18 -13.35
CA LEU A 15 3.00 4.02 -13.13
C LEU A 15 2.77 3.45 -11.72
N ILE A 16 2.66 4.33 -10.71
CA ILE A 16 2.35 3.93 -9.32
C ILE A 16 1.01 3.20 -9.28
N GLU A 17 -0.02 3.76 -9.92
CA GLU A 17 -1.35 3.18 -9.96
C GLU A 17 -1.36 1.82 -10.68
N ARG A 18 -0.65 1.68 -11.81
CA ARG A 18 -0.54 0.40 -12.53
C ARG A 18 0.19 -0.67 -11.72
N VAL A 19 1.29 -0.32 -11.06
CA VAL A 19 2.03 -1.26 -10.20
C VAL A 19 1.15 -1.69 -9.03
N PHE A 20 0.49 -0.73 -8.37
CA PHE A 20 -0.46 -1.01 -7.30
C PHE A 20 -1.56 -1.97 -7.72
N LEU A 21 -2.26 -1.68 -8.83
CA LEU A 21 -3.34 -2.52 -9.32
C LEU A 21 -2.84 -3.94 -9.61
N ARG A 22 -1.63 -4.08 -10.15
CA ARG A 22 -1.04 -5.39 -10.42
C ARG A 22 -0.78 -6.17 -9.14
N VAL A 23 -0.28 -5.50 -8.10
CA VAL A 23 -0.01 -6.09 -6.78
C VAL A 23 -1.30 -6.61 -6.15
N VAL A 24 -2.37 -5.80 -6.12
CA VAL A 24 -3.57 -6.14 -5.34
C VAL A 24 -4.56 -7.02 -6.08
N SER A 25 -4.51 -7.06 -7.41
CA SER A 25 -5.45 -7.84 -8.23
C SER A 25 -5.04 -9.31 -8.39
N ASP A 26 -3.74 -9.63 -8.35
CA ASP A 26 -3.25 -10.99 -8.56
C ASP A 26 -3.05 -11.72 -7.22
N GLU A 27 -4.04 -12.55 -6.85
CA GLU A 27 -4.04 -13.30 -5.59
C GLU A 27 -2.91 -14.34 -5.51
N LYS A 28 -2.57 -15.00 -6.63
CA LYS A 28 -1.55 -16.06 -6.66
C LYS A 28 -0.15 -15.48 -6.50
N SER A 29 0.06 -14.29 -7.03
CA SER A 29 1.36 -13.62 -7.02
C SER A 29 1.47 -12.58 -5.88
N TYR A 30 0.43 -12.37 -5.08
CA TYR A 30 0.38 -11.32 -4.05
C TYR A 30 1.58 -11.42 -3.09
N GLY A 31 1.94 -12.63 -2.63
CA GLY A 31 3.08 -12.82 -1.73
C GLY A 31 4.44 -12.40 -2.34
N ASP A 32 4.64 -12.66 -3.64
CA ASP A 32 5.83 -12.23 -4.37
C ASP A 32 5.80 -10.73 -4.65
N TYR A 33 4.61 -10.20 -4.97
CA TYR A 33 4.38 -8.78 -5.14
C TYR A 33 4.56 -8.00 -3.85
N VAL A 34 4.22 -8.51 -2.67
CA VAL A 34 4.46 -7.83 -1.38
C VAL A 34 5.96 -7.66 -1.12
N ARG A 35 6.79 -8.63 -1.50
CA ARG A 35 8.26 -8.49 -1.42
C ARG A 35 8.75 -7.43 -2.39
N PHE A 36 8.22 -7.44 -3.61
CA PHE A 36 8.54 -6.44 -4.63
C PHE A 36 8.10 -5.03 -4.23
N VAL A 37 6.91 -4.89 -3.67
CA VAL A 37 6.35 -3.67 -3.05
C VAL A 37 7.30 -3.18 -1.98
N ARG A 38 7.76 -4.05 -1.07
CA ARG A 38 8.73 -3.67 -0.03
C ARG A 38 10.02 -3.06 -0.61
N ALA A 39 10.54 -3.62 -1.70
CA ALA A 39 11.72 -3.09 -2.39
C ALA A 39 11.43 -1.78 -3.15
N LEU A 40 10.25 -1.67 -3.78
CA LEU A 40 9.82 -0.46 -4.48
C LEU A 40 9.60 0.70 -3.49
N LEU A 41 9.01 0.41 -2.33
CA LEU A 41 8.70 1.33 -1.25
C LEU A 41 9.92 1.95 -0.60
N GLY A 42 11.03 1.21 -0.50
CA GLY A 42 12.30 1.77 -0.04
C GLY A 42 12.87 2.85 -0.96
N VAL A 43 12.31 3.01 -2.16
CA VAL A 43 12.77 3.95 -3.20
C VAL A 43 11.69 4.96 -3.58
N LEU A 44 10.45 4.79 -3.10
CA LEU A 44 9.37 5.74 -3.33
C LEU A 44 9.51 6.94 -2.39
N ASN A 45 9.36 8.14 -2.94
CA ASN A 45 9.27 9.37 -2.14
C ASN A 45 7.88 9.48 -1.46
N THR A 46 7.75 10.37 -0.49
CA THR A 46 6.51 10.59 0.27
C THR A 46 5.29 10.84 -0.64
N LYS A 47 5.47 11.57 -1.76
CA LYS A 47 4.39 11.83 -2.72
C LYS A 47 3.82 10.53 -3.29
N ALA A 48 4.69 9.61 -3.70
CA ALA A 48 4.27 8.34 -4.27
C ALA A 48 3.58 7.43 -3.24
N ALA A 49 4.05 7.47 -1.99
CA ALA A 49 3.43 6.75 -0.88
C ALA A 49 2.00 7.25 -0.59
N LEU A 50 1.79 8.57 -0.60
CA LEU A 50 0.46 9.19 -0.44
C LEU A 50 -0.49 8.88 -1.61
N ALA A 51 0.02 8.87 -2.85
CA ALA A 51 -0.76 8.45 -4.02
C ALA A 51 -1.24 7.01 -3.88
N TRP A 52 -0.38 6.13 -3.35
CA TRP A 52 -0.72 4.73 -3.09
C TRP A 52 -1.80 4.59 -2.01
N ILE A 53 -1.71 5.35 -0.90
CA ILE A 53 -2.76 5.38 0.13
C ILE A 53 -4.09 5.82 -0.46
N THR A 54 -4.08 6.85 -1.30
CA THR A 54 -5.28 7.37 -1.97
C THR A 54 -5.92 6.30 -2.88
N ALA A 55 -5.10 5.55 -3.62
CA ALA A 55 -5.59 4.47 -4.47
C ALA A 55 -6.18 3.32 -3.64
N CYS A 56 -5.57 2.98 -2.49
CA CYS A 56 -6.10 2.03 -1.53
C CYS A 56 -7.48 2.45 -1.00
N ASP A 57 -7.64 3.70 -0.58
CA ASP A 57 -8.92 4.24 -0.09
C ASP A 57 -10.02 4.12 -1.14
N ARG A 58 -9.73 4.55 -2.39
CA ARG A 58 -10.69 4.51 -3.50
C ARG A 58 -11.13 3.08 -3.83
N LEU A 59 -10.20 2.12 -3.88
CA LEU A 59 -10.56 0.72 -4.13
C LEU A 59 -11.28 0.09 -2.95
N GLY A 60 -10.88 0.40 -1.72
CA GLY A 60 -11.48 -0.15 -0.51
C GLY A 60 -12.97 0.17 -0.35
N GLN A 61 -13.44 1.30 -0.88
CA GLN A 61 -14.86 1.67 -0.85
C GLN A 61 -15.79 0.67 -1.56
N LYS A 62 -15.27 -0.12 -2.51
CA LYS A 62 -16.05 -1.07 -3.32
C LYS A 62 -15.50 -2.50 -3.25
N ALA A 63 -14.52 -2.74 -2.39
CA ALA A 63 -13.83 -4.00 -2.31
C ALA A 63 -14.64 -5.04 -1.52
N ASP A 64 -14.55 -6.31 -1.94
CA ASP A 64 -14.93 -7.42 -1.07
C ASP A 64 -13.91 -7.61 0.07
N ARG A 65 -14.24 -8.47 1.03
CA ARG A 65 -13.41 -8.71 2.21
C ARG A 65 -12.00 -9.22 1.88
N ALA A 66 -11.85 -9.99 0.79
CA ALA A 66 -10.56 -10.56 0.39
C ALA A 66 -9.64 -9.48 -0.21
N LEU A 67 -10.18 -8.63 -1.08
CA LEU A 67 -9.47 -7.47 -1.60
C LEU A 67 -9.17 -6.46 -0.48
N LEU A 68 -10.13 -6.19 0.42
CA LEU A 68 -9.92 -5.29 1.57
C LEU A 68 -8.75 -5.77 2.45
N SER A 69 -8.63 -7.09 2.66
CA SER A 69 -7.54 -7.68 3.46
C SER A 69 -6.18 -7.48 2.79
N ARG A 70 -6.08 -7.68 1.47
CA ARG A 70 -4.85 -7.43 0.70
C ARG A 70 -4.48 -5.95 0.66
N LEU A 71 -5.47 -5.07 0.53
CA LEU A 71 -5.25 -3.61 0.60
C LEU A 71 -4.71 -3.23 1.98
N ALA A 72 -5.27 -3.78 3.05
CA ALA A 72 -4.81 -3.53 4.40
C ALA A 72 -3.37 -4.01 4.65
N GLU A 73 -3.03 -5.22 4.22
CA GLU A 73 -1.66 -5.74 4.34
C GLU A 73 -0.64 -4.90 3.55
N THR A 74 -1.07 -4.36 2.41
CA THR A 74 -0.26 -3.42 1.60
C THR A 74 -0.02 -2.13 2.38
N LEU A 75 -1.06 -1.53 2.98
CA LEU A 75 -0.93 -0.32 3.81
C LEU A 75 -0.06 -0.55 5.06
N VAL A 76 -0.23 -1.69 5.74
CA VAL A 76 0.62 -2.05 6.90
C VAL A 76 2.08 -2.20 6.46
N THR A 77 2.34 -2.83 5.32
CA THR A 77 3.70 -2.95 4.77
C THR A 77 4.28 -1.60 4.38
N LEU A 78 3.46 -0.74 3.81
CA LEU A 78 3.81 0.63 3.45
C LEU A 78 4.26 1.44 4.69
N VAL A 79 3.47 1.39 5.75
CA VAL A 79 3.80 2.05 7.04
C VAL A 79 5.14 1.58 7.62
N LYS A 80 5.47 0.28 7.53
CA LYS A 80 6.76 -0.24 8.00
C LYS A 80 7.97 0.36 7.30
N ASN A 81 7.82 0.75 6.03
CA ASN A 81 8.92 1.21 5.19
C ASN A 81 8.93 2.74 5.03
N ALA A 82 7.80 3.40 5.28
CA ALA A 82 7.66 4.85 5.24
C ALA A 82 6.89 5.34 6.48
N PRO A 83 7.56 5.52 7.63
CA PRO A 83 6.90 5.96 8.88
C PRO A 83 6.24 7.35 8.78
N LEU A 84 6.65 8.15 7.80
CA LEU A 84 6.18 9.52 7.59
C LEU A 84 4.72 9.61 7.16
N ILE A 85 4.11 8.50 6.72
CA ILE A 85 2.75 8.44 6.19
C ILE A 85 1.81 7.58 7.06
N VAL A 86 2.22 7.34 8.32
CA VAL A 86 1.48 6.50 9.27
C VAL A 86 0.06 7.03 9.47
N ASP A 87 -0.10 8.34 9.62
CA ASP A 87 -1.37 8.96 9.97
C ASP A 87 -2.38 8.81 8.83
N GLU A 88 -1.95 9.02 7.59
CA GLU A 88 -2.77 8.87 6.40
C GLU A 88 -3.18 7.42 6.18
N ALA A 89 -2.25 6.47 6.36
CA ALA A 89 -2.55 5.06 6.26
C ALA A 89 -3.52 4.60 7.37
N GLN A 90 -3.35 5.10 8.60
CA GLN A 90 -4.27 4.81 9.70
C GLN A 90 -5.67 5.37 9.47
N ALA A 91 -5.77 6.57 8.89
CA ALA A 91 -7.06 7.17 8.56
C ALA A 91 -7.85 6.29 7.58
N VAL A 92 -7.19 5.75 6.55
CA VAL A 92 -7.82 4.82 5.59
C VAL A 92 -8.20 3.50 6.26
N LEU A 93 -7.27 2.87 7.00
CA LEU A 93 -7.54 1.61 7.70
C LEU A 93 -8.69 1.74 8.72
N GLY A 94 -8.80 2.88 9.39
CA GLY A 94 -9.88 3.17 10.33
C GLY A 94 -11.27 3.16 9.68
N LYS A 95 -11.40 3.54 8.40
CA LYS A 95 -12.67 3.45 7.66
C LYS A 95 -13.11 2.01 7.45
N TRP A 96 -12.16 1.06 7.49
CA TRP A 96 -12.40 -0.35 7.21
C TRP A 96 -12.56 -1.20 8.47
N GLU A 97 -12.41 -0.62 9.66
CA GLU A 97 -12.44 -1.36 10.94
C GLU A 97 -13.75 -2.13 11.16
N SER A 98 -14.88 -1.60 10.67
CA SER A 98 -16.18 -2.29 10.72
C SER A 98 -16.26 -3.52 9.82
N GLN A 99 -15.46 -3.58 8.76
CA GLN A 99 -15.41 -4.67 7.78
C GLN A 99 -14.24 -5.65 8.04
N LEU A 100 -13.14 -5.14 8.60
CA LEU A 100 -11.95 -5.87 9.03
C LEU A 100 -11.56 -5.46 10.46
N PRO A 101 -12.16 -6.07 11.49
CA PRO A 101 -11.83 -5.75 12.87
C PRO A 101 -10.34 -6.01 13.20
N GLY A 102 -9.73 -5.08 13.93
CA GLY A 102 -8.33 -5.13 14.36
C GLY A 102 -7.33 -4.66 13.31
N VAL A 103 -7.77 -4.23 12.12
CA VAL A 103 -6.89 -3.84 11.03
C VAL A 103 -6.07 -2.59 11.36
N ARG A 104 -6.67 -1.63 12.06
CA ARG A 104 -5.97 -0.41 12.52
C ARG A 104 -4.87 -0.72 13.54
N MET A 105 -5.11 -1.64 14.46
CA MET A 105 -4.10 -2.02 15.47
C MET A 105 -2.85 -2.65 14.83
N LYS A 106 -3.03 -3.46 13.78
CA LYS A 106 -1.91 -4.06 13.04
C LYS A 106 -0.97 -3.02 12.44
N ALA A 107 -1.50 -1.90 11.93
CA ALA A 107 -0.68 -0.80 11.42
C ALA A 107 0.06 -0.05 12.53
N PHE A 108 -0.56 0.13 13.70
CA PHE A 108 0.07 0.79 14.84
C PHE A 108 1.29 0.01 15.35
N HIS A 109 1.16 -1.31 15.45
CA HIS A 109 2.28 -2.18 15.82
C HIS A 109 3.38 -2.26 14.75
N ALA A 110 3.05 -1.97 13.50
CA ALA A 110 3.98 -1.97 12.39
C ALA A 110 4.84 -0.69 12.31
N ALA A 111 4.37 0.42 12.89
CA ALA A 111 5.08 1.69 12.92
C ALA A 111 6.09 1.84 14.07
N ARG A 112 6.09 0.88 15.02
CA ARG A 112 7.06 0.79 16.13
C ARG A 112 8.29 0.01 15.70
#